data_AF-E6KXK4-F1
#
_entry.id   AF-E6KXK4-F1
#
_cell.length_a   1.000
_cell.length_b   1.000
_cell.length_c   1.000
_cell.angle_alpha   90.00
_cell.angle_beta   90.00
_cell.angle_gamma   90.00
#
_symmetry.space_group_name_H-M   'P 1'
#
loop_
_entity.id
_entity.type
_entity.pdbx_description
1 polymer ?
#
loop_
_entity_poly.entity_id
_entity_poly.type
_entity_poly.pdbx_seq_one_letter_code
_entity_poly.pdbx_strand_id
1 'polypeptide(L)' 'MIRYSEKDFINEIRLMVSNNASEQEISYRALELMNSSIDWREEFRDFALDLIGIIEPGFYMTNDEILENINLLSKKYYP' A
#
# COMPACT_ATOMS: atom_id res chain seq x y z
N MET A 1 -0.54 -18.57 8.77
CA MET A 1 -0.13 -17.29 8.16
C MET A 1 -1.23 -16.92 7.18
N ILE A 2 -1.92 -15.81 7.41
CA ILE A 2 -2.90 -15.29 6.44
C ILE A 2 -2.09 -14.80 5.23
N ARG A 3 -2.50 -15.17 4.02
CA ARG A 3 -1.88 -14.67 2.78
C ARG A 3 -2.77 -13.58 2.23
N TYR A 4 -2.20 -12.41 1.98
CA TYR A 4 -2.94 -11.27 1.43
C TYR A 4 -2.73 -11.22 -0.08
N SER A 5 -3.84 -11.08 -0.81
CA SER A 5 -3.78 -10.77 -2.23
C SER A 5 -3.46 -9.28 -2.43
N GLU A 6 -3.02 -8.94 -3.64
CA GLU A 6 -2.89 -7.54 -4.10
C GLU A 6 -4.20 -6.72 -3.91
N LYS A 7 -5.36 -7.36 -4.07
CA LYS A 7 -6.66 -6.73 -3.84
C LYS A 7 -6.90 -6.45 -2.36
N ASP A 8 -6.51 -7.37 -1.48
CA ASP A 8 -6.61 -7.16 -0.04
C ASP A 8 -5.69 -6.02 0.40
N PHE A 9 -4.47 -5.97 -0.16
CA PHE A 9 -3.54 -4.87 0.05
C PHE A 9 -4.13 -3.52 -0.35
N ILE A 10 -4.67 -3.39 -1.57
CA ILE A 10 -5.34 -2.15 -2.01
C ILE A 10 -6.45 -1.74 -1.03
N ASN A 11 -7.31 -2.68 -0.64
CA ASN A 11 -8.46 -2.38 0.19
C ASN A 11 -8.04 -1.93 1.60
N GLU A 12 -7.05 -2.60 2.18
CA GLU A 12 -6.49 -2.25 3.49
C GLU A 12 -5.87 -0.86 3.49
N ILE A 13 -4.96 -0.56 2.55
CA ILE A 13 -4.32 0.77 2.50
C ILE A 13 -5.37 1.86 2.24
N ARG A 14 -6.33 1.64 1.34
CA ARG A 14 -7.42 2.59 1.08
C ARG A 14 -8.23 2.88 2.34
N LEU A 15 -8.54 1.85 3.12
CA LEU A 15 -9.30 1.98 4.37
C LEU A 15 -8.51 2.74 5.43
N MET A 16 -7.21 2.46 5.57
CA MET A 16 -6.33 3.19 6.48
C MET A 16 -6.26 4.68 6.15
N VAL A 17 -6.04 5.02 4.88
CA VAL A 17 -6.02 6.42 4.43
C VAL A 17 -7.37 7.11 4.69
N SER A 18 -8.49 6.43 4.38
CA SER A 18 -9.83 6.96 4.62
C SER A 18 -10.13 7.20 6.11
N ASN A 19 -9.47 6.44 6.99
CA ASN A 19 -9.58 6.56 8.44
C ASN A 19 -8.56 7.53 9.05
N ASN A 20 -7.78 8.26 8.22
CA ASN A 20 -6.68 9.13 8.67
C ASN A 20 -5.66 8.40 9.54
N ALA A 21 -5.33 7.15 9.21
CA ALA A 21 -4.22 6.45 9.84
C ALA A 21 -2.92 7.24 9.66
N SER A 22 -2.03 7.15 10.64
CA SER A 22 -0.71 7.78 10.57
C SER A 22 0.16 7.12 9.50
N GLU A 23 1.12 7.88 8.97
CA GLU A 23 2.14 7.38 8.03
C GLU A 23 2.90 6.16 8.61
N GLN A 24 3.15 6.17 9.93
CA GLN A 24 3.79 5.05 10.63
C GLN A 24 2.92 3.79 10.62
N GLU A 25 1.62 3.92 10.85
CA GLU A 25 0.70 2.77 10.79
C GLU A 25 0.60 2.22 9.37
N ILE A 26 0.49 3.10 8.37
CA ILE A 26 0.45 2.71 6.95
C ILE A 26 1.73 1.97 6.55
N SER A 27 2.89 2.51 6.90
CA SER A 27 4.21 1.89 6.67
C SER A 27 4.30 0.50 7.29
N TYR A 28 3.94 0.39 8.57
CA TYR A 28 3.99 -0.88 9.28
C TYR A 28 3.04 -1.91 8.65
N ARG A 29 1.83 -1.49 8.28
CA ARG A 29 0.86 -2.37 7.63
C ARG A 29 1.30 -2.81 6.24
N ALA A 30 1.88 -1.92 5.44
CA ALA A 30 2.44 -2.26 4.14
C ALA A 30 3.53 -3.33 4.25
N LEU A 31 4.41 -3.23 5.25
CA LEU A 31 5.44 -4.23 5.54
C LEU A 31 4.83 -5.60 5.92
N GLU A 32 3.81 -5.63 6.77
CA GLU A 32 3.11 -6.87 7.13
C GLU A 32 2.45 -7.54 5.92
N LEU A 33 1.78 -6.76 5.08
CA LEU A 33 1.08 -7.24 3.88
C LEU A 33 2.08 -7.77 2.84
N MET A 34 3.22 -7.09 2.66
CA MET A 34 4.29 -7.53 1.76
C MET A 34 4.92 -8.83 2.25
N ASN A 35 5.23 -8.95 3.55
CA ASN A 35 5.85 -10.16 4.13
C ASN A 35 4.97 -11.41 4.13
N SER A 36 3.66 -11.24 3.99
CA SER A 36 2.68 -12.33 3.95
C SER A 36 2.31 -12.76 2.54
N SER A 37 2.87 -12.10 1.52
CA SER A 37 2.55 -12.32 0.12
C SER A 37 3.57 -13.20 -0.62
N ILE A 38 3.08 -13.94 -1.62
CA ILE A 38 3.87 -14.67 -2.62
C ILE A 38 3.31 -14.27 -4.00
N ASP A 39 4.19 -13.88 -4.92
CA ASP A 39 3.89 -13.56 -6.33
C ASP A 39 3.09 -12.28 -6.64
N TRP A 40 3.30 -11.18 -5.91
CA TRP A 40 2.80 -9.88 -6.37
C TRP A 40 3.43 -9.44 -7.69
N ARG A 41 2.68 -8.72 -8.49
CA ARG A 41 3.17 -7.97 -9.65
C ARG A 41 4.14 -6.89 -9.18
N GLU A 42 5.04 -6.52 -10.06
CA GLU A 42 6.10 -5.55 -9.79
C GLU A 42 5.53 -4.22 -9.29
N GLU A 43 4.48 -3.70 -9.92
CA GLU A 43 3.92 -2.40 -9.54
C GLU A 43 3.28 -2.38 -8.15
N PHE A 44 2.80 -3.53 -7.66
CA PHE A 44 2.30 -3.65 -6.29
C PHE A 44 3.43 -3.74 -5.27
N ARG A 45 4.53 -4.39 -5.63
CA ARG A 45 5.73 -4.44 -4.78
C ARG A 45 6.37 -3.06 -4.66
N ASP A 46 6.52 -2.37 -5.78
CA ASP A 46 7.11 -1.03 -5.81
C ASP A 46 6.29 -0.06 -4.96
N PHE A 47 4.97 -0.07 -5.13
CA PHE A 47 4.10 0.76 -4.31
C PHE A 47 4.13 0.36 -2.82
N ALA A 48 4.21 -0.92 -2.49
CA ALA A 48 4.37 -1.33 -1.09
C ALA A 48 5.70 -0.87 -0.49
N LEU A 49 6.79 -0.90 -1.26
CA LEU A 49 8.09 -0.36 -0.83
C LEU A 49 8.04 1.15 -0.62
N ASP A 50 7.39 1.89 -1.50
CA ASP A 50 7.15 3.34 -1.33
C ASP A 50 6.39 3.62 -0.03
N LEU A 51 5.34 2.84 0.27
CA LEU A 51 4.59 2.99 1.52
C LEU A 51 5.41 2.63 2.77
N ILE A 52 6.31 1.65 2.68
CA ILE A 52 7.25 1.32 3.77
C ILE A 52 8.26 2.45 3.97
N GLY A 53 8.68 3.11 2.88
CA GLY A 53 9.61 4.23 2.90
C GLY A 53 8.99 5.56 3.35
N ILE A 54 7.67 5.65 3.52
CA ILE A 54 6.97 6.91 3.85
C ILE A 54 7.43 7.57 5.14
N ILE A 55 8.02 6.79 6.05
CA ILE A 55 8.56 7.27 7.33
C ILE A 55 10.02 7.76 7.22
N GLU A 56 10.68 7.57 6.07
CA GLU A 56 12.08 7.93 5.89
C GLU A 56 12.25 9.45 5.69
N PRO A 57 13.22 10.09 6.37
CA PRO A 57 13.49 11.51 6.17
C PRO A 57 13.84 11.82 4.70
N GLY A 58 13.02 12.69 4.07
CA GLY A 58 13.22 13.11 2.68
C GLY A 58 12.40 12.32 1.65
N PHE A 59 11.66 11.31 2.10
CA PHE A 59 10.62 10.67 1.31
C PHE A 59 9.26 11.10 1.88
N TYR A 60 8.38 11.60 1.02
CA TYR A 60 7.06 12.08 1.43
C TYR A 60 6.04 11.70 0.38
N MET A 61 4.90 11.17 0.82
CA MET A 61 3.77 10.84 -0.03
C MET A 61 2.49 11.22 0.72
N THR A 62 1.67 12.06 0.11
CA THR A 62 0.40 12.51 0.68
C THR A 62 -0.67 11.41 0.60
N ASN A 63 -1.67 11.50 1.47
CA ASN A 63 -2.86 10.63 1.41
C ASN A 63 -3.54 10.66 0.02
N ASP A 64 -3.58 11.82 -0.64
CA ASP A 64 -4.15 11.95 -1.98
C ASP A 64 -3.32 11.18 -3.03
N GLU A 65 -1.98 11.27 -2.97
CA GLU A 65 -1.07 10.51 -3.84
C GLU A 65 -1.18 8.99 -3.60
N ILE A 66 -1.34 8.56 -2.35
CA ILE A 66 -1.58 7.14 -2.01
C ILE A 66 -2.88 6.66 -2.66
N LEU A 67 -3.97 7.44 -2.54
CA LEU A 67 -5.26 7.10 -3.12
C LEU A 67 -5.22 7.12 -4.66
N GLU A 68 -4.49 8.04 -5.27
CA GLU A 68 -4.29 8.09 -6.71
C GLU A 68 -3.58 6.82 -7.21
N ASN A 69 -2.47 6.43 -6.58
CA ASN A 69 -1.75 5.19 -6.92
C ASN A 69 -2.63 3.96 -6.79
N ILE A 70 -3.40 3.86 -5.69
CA ILE A 70 -4.38 2.80 -5.48
C ILE A 70 -5.40 2.76 -6.61
N ASN A 71 -5.94 3.92 -7.02
CA ASN A 71 -6.94 3.99 -8.08
C ASN A 71 -6.36 3.59 -9.45
N LEU A 72 -5.12 3.98 -9.75
CA LEU A 72 -4.41 3.59 -10.97
C LEU A 72 -4.21 2.06 -11.02
N LEU A 73 -3.70 1.47 -9.93
CA LEU A 73 -3.50 0.01 -9.83
C LEU A 73 -4.83 -0.75 -9.91
N SER A 74 -5.85 -0.27 -9.19
CA SER A 74 -7.20 -0.85 -9.20
C SER A 74 -7.78 -0.84 -10.60
N LYS A 75 -7.74 0.30 -11.31
CA LYS A 75 -8.28 0.42 -12.67
C LYS A 75 -7.55 -0.47 -13.67
N LYS A 76 -6.24 -0.65 -13.51
CA LYS A 76 -5.41 -1.46 -14.41
C LYS A 76 -5.63 -2.96 -14.22
N TYR A 77 -5.81 -3.41 -12.98
CA TYR A 77 -5.75 -4.84 -12.63
C TYR A 77 -7.04 -5.42 -12.03
N TYR A 78 -7.96 -4.55 -11.59
CA TYR A 78 -9.24 -4.89 -10.95
C TYR A 78 -10.37 -3.96 -11.44
N PRO A 79 -10.66 -3.92 -12.76
CA PRO A 79 -11.69 -3.06 -13.35
C PRO A 79 -13.12 -3.41 -12.93
#